data_AF-A0A120FRQ6-F1
#
_entry.id   AF-A0A120FRQ6-F1
#
_cell.length_a   1.000
_cell.length_b   1.000
_cell.length_c   1.000
_cell.angle_alpha   90.00
_cell.angle_beta   90.00
_cell.angle_gamma   90.00
#
_symmetry.space_group_name_H-M   'P 1'
#
loop_
_entity.id
_entity.type
_entity.pdbx_description
1 polymer ?
#
loop_
_entity_poly.entity_id
_entity_poly.type
_entity_poly.pdbx_seq_one_letter_code
_entity_poly.pdbx_strand_id
1 'polypeptide(L)'
;MIFLLFAVALAALFFVGSLIALRLGQHLGLRHRKQNGIDGSGGLATVEGAIFGLMGLLLAFTISGALQRFDDRRQLVIQEATAATTAYDRLILFGGDDARSLQNRMKEYLRARIDLYRMPHDFLLLKRAEDFSNLQQSKLIGLKNQLWNAVVAACPQPNYRPACALALPALNSLFDVARQRAAAAEKHPPQIIFFMLFGLVWRAHCWQASAWQRARDVAGYTW
;
A
#
# COMPACT_ATOMS: atom_id res chain seq x y z
N MET A 1 8.90 -4.53 -22.81
CA MET A 1 8.04 -4.26 -23.99
C MET A 1 6.55 -4.29 -23.64
N ILE A 2 6.02 -5.32 -22.97
CA ILE A 2 4.61 -5.38 -22.50
C ILE A 2 4.16 -4.17 -21.66
N PHE A 3 4.99 -3.69 -20.74
CA PHE A 3 4.67 -2.51 -19.90
C PHE A 3 4.50 -1.23 -20.74
N LEU A 4 5.35 -1.05 -21.75
CA LEU A 4 5.31 0.10 -22.66
C LEU A 4 4.04 0.07 -23.53
N LEU A 5 3.68 -1.11 -24.04
CA LEU A 5 2.44 -1.31 -24.80
C LEU A 5 1.19 -1.06 -23.93
N PHE A 6 1.20 -1.51 -22.67
CA PHE A 6 0.11 -1.25 -21.73
C PHE A 6 -0.02 0.24 -21.40
N ALA A 7 1.08 0.92 -21.12
CA ALA A 7 1.08 2.36 -20.85
C ALA A 7 0.58 3.19 -22.04
N VAL A 8 1.03 2.84 -23.26
CA VAL A 8 0.57 3.51 -24.50
C VAL A 8 -0.90 3.23 -24.77
N ALA A 9 -1.37 2.00 -24.56
CA ALA A 9 -2.79 1.66 -24.72
C ALA A 9 -3.68 2.44 -23.73
N LEU A 10 -3.25 2.58 -22.49
CA LEU A 10 -3.97 3.34 -21.47
C LEU A 10 -4.00 4.84 -21.80
N ALA A 11 -2.87 5.40 -22.27
CA ALA A 11 -2.78 6.78 -22.72
C ALA A 11 -3.70 7.05 -23.93
N ALA A 12 -3.70 6.14 -24.92
CA ALA A 12 -4.57 6.24 -26.09
C ALA A 12 -6.06 6.15 -25.71
N LEU A 13 -6.42 5.27 -24.77
CA LEU A 13 -7.77 5.15 -24.25
C LEU A 13 -8.25 6.46 -23.59
N PHE A 14 -7.43 7.05 -22.72
CA PHE A 14 -7.74 8.34 -22.09
C PHE A 14 -7.85 9.47 -23.11
N PHE A 15 -6.97 9.50 -24.12
CA PHE A 15 -6.97 10.50 -25.17
C PHE A 15 -8.26 10.44 -26.01
N VAL A 16 -8.60 9.25 -26.51
CA VAL A 16 -9.81 9.01 -27.30
C VAL A 16 -11.07 9.25 -26.46
N GLY A 17 -11.07 8.81 -25.20
CA GLY A 17 -12.16 9.08 -24.26
C GLY A 17 -12.41 10.58 -24.07
N SER A 18 -11.35 11.39 -23.95
CA SER A 18 -11.49 12.84 -23.82
C SER A 18 -12.08 13.49 -25.08
N LEU A 19 -11.68 13.02 -26.27
CA LEU A 19 -12.20 13.52 -27.55
C LEU A 19 -13.69 13.18 -27.75
N ILE A 20 -14.10 11.96 -27.37
CA ILE A 20 -15.51 11.54 -27.42
C ILE A 20 -16.35 12.37 -26.45
N ALA A 21 -15.86 12.59 -25.22
CA ALA A 21 -16.54 13.41 -24.23
C ALA A 21 -16.70 14.87 -24.69
N LEU A 22 -15.67 15.43 -25.34
CA LEU A 22 -15.74 16.77 -25.95
C LEU A 22 -16.82 16.86 -27.03
N ARG A 23 -16.91 15.87 -27.93
CA ARG A 23 -17.91 15.88 -29.00
C ARG A 23 -19.33 15.66 -28.49
N LEU A 24 -19.53 14.75 -27.54
CA LEU A 24 -20.84 14.51 -26.92
C LEU A 24 -21.30 15.75 -26.14
N GLY A 25 -20.37 16.42 -25.45
CA GLY A 25 -20.67 17.68 -24.77
C GLY A 25 -21.06 18.80 -25.73
N GLN A 26 -20.37 18.94 -26.86
CA GLN A 26 -20.78 19.92 -27.87
C GLN A 26 -22.19 19.64 -28.41
N HIS A 27 -22.51 18.38 -28.70
CA HIS A 27 -23.79 18.03 -29.32
C HIS A 27 -25.00 18.24 -28.37
N LEU A 28 -24.82 17.94 -27.08
CA LEU A 28 -25.85 18.13 -26.05
C LEU A 28 -26.02 19.60 -25.66
N GLY A 29 -24.93 20.38 -25.62
CA GLY A 29 -24.98 21.82 -25.36
C GLY A 29 -25.75 22.58 -26.45
N LEU A 30 -25.54 22.22 -27.72
CA LEU A 30 -26.24 22.81 -28.86
C LEU A 30 -27.75 22.54 -28.85
N ARG A 31 -28.19 21.35 -28.38
CA ARG A 31 -29.62 21.03 -28.25
C ARG A 31 -30.29 21.79 -27.10
N HIS A 32 -29.60 21.96 -25.97
CA HIS A 32 -30.13 22.68 -24.80
C HIS A 32 -30.24 24.20 -25.03
N ARG A 33 -29.26 24.81 -25.72
CA ARG A 33 -29.33 26.22 -26.14
C ARG A 33 -30.52 26.53 -27.05
N LYS A 34 -30.96 25.55 -27.84
CA LYS A 34 -32.12 25.67 -28.73
C LYS A 34 -33.47 25.68 -27.98
N GLN A 35 -33.51 25.18 -26.74
CA GLN A 35 -34.74 25.05 -25.96
C GLN A 35 -34.93 26.13 -24.89
N ASN A 36 -33.86 26.65 -24.25
CA ASN A 36 -34.00 27.42 -23.00
C ASN A 36 -33.48 28.88 -22.97
N GLY A 37 -32.89 29.42 -24.06
CA GLY A 37 -32.41 30.83 -24.07
C GLY A 37 -31.17 31.09 -23.20
N ILE A 38 -30.54 32.26 -23.37
CA ILE A 38 -29.13 32.56 -23.01
C ILE A 38 -28.90 32.84 -21.49
N ASP A 39 -29.95 32.96 -20.68
CA ASP A 39 -29.88 33.55 -19.33
C ASP A 39 -29.42 32.59 -18.19
N GLY A 40 -29.12 31.32 -18.49
CA GLY A 40 -28.82 30.29 -17.47
C GLY A 40 -27.34 30.14 -17.05
N SER A 41 -26.44 31.01 -17.51
CA SER A 41 -25.00 30.76 -17.53
C SER A 41 -24.24 31.29 -16.29
N GLY A 42 -24.81 32.21 -15.50
CA GLY A 42 -24.12 32.87 -14.37
C GLY A 42 -23.77 32.00 -13.14
N GLY A 43 -24.41 30.84 -12.93
CA GLY A 43 -24.26 30.04 -11.69
C GLY A 43 -23.10 29.04 -11.67
N LEU A 44 -22.17 29.17 -12.59
CA LEU A 44 -21.57 27.99 -13.22
C LEU A 44 -20.08 27.89 -12.92
N ALA A 45 -19.39 29.03 -12.99
CA ALA A 45 -18.08 29.20 -12.38
C ALA A 45 -18.12 28.95 -10.86
N THR A 46 -19.22 29.32 -10.19
CA THR A 46 -19.44 29.05 -8.77
C THR A 46 -19.56 27.55 -8.49
N VAL A 47 -20.33 26.84 -9.33
CA VAL A 47 -20.44 25.38 -9.24
C VAL A 47 -19.09 24.73 -9.53
N GLU A 48 -18.38 25.15 -10.58
CA GLU A 48 -17.06 24.64 -10.96
C GLU A 48 -16.01 24.81 -9.84
N GLY A 49 -15.96 25.99 -9.21
CA GLY A 49 -15.11 26.26 -8.06
C GLY A 49 -15.43 25.35 -6.85
N ALA A 50 -16.71 25.09 -6.59
CA ALA A 50 -17.11 24.14 -5.55
C ALA A 50 -16.68 22.70 -5.88
N ILE A 51 -16.70 22.27 -7.15
CA ILE A 51 -16.18 20.95 -7.57
C ILE A 51 -14.70 20.85 -7.26
N PHE A 52 -13.92 21.84 -7.70
CA PHE A 52 -12.47 21.81 -7.54
C PHE A 52 -12.07 21.90 -6.07
N GLY A 53 -12.81 22.68 -5.26
CA GLY A 53 -12.62 22.72 -3.81
C GLY A 53 -12.90 21.36 -3.15
N LEU A 54 -14.01 20.71 -3.48
CA LEU A 54 -14.34 19.36 -2.98
C LEU A 54 -13.34 18.31 -3.45
N MET A 55 -12.87 18.40 -4.70
CA MET A 55 -11.89 17.48 -5.26
C MET A 55 -10.53 17.65 -4.57
N GLY A 56 -10.10 18.88 -4.33
CA GLY A 56 -8.91 19.19 -3.55
C GLY A 56 -8.99 18.64 -2.12
N LEU A 57 -10.14 18.79 -1.47
CA LEU A 57 -10.39 18.26 -0.13
C LEU A 57 -10.33 16.71 -0.09
N LEU A 58 -10.96 16.05 -1.06
CA LEU A 58 -10.92 14.59 -1.18
C LEU A 58 -9.50 14.08 -1.44
N LEU A 59 -8.73 14.76 -2.29
CA LEU A 59 -7.32 14.44 -2.52
C LEU A 59 -6.51 14.59 -1.23
N ALA A 60 -6.69 15.69 -0.50
CA ALA A 60 -6.00 15.92 0.76
C ALA A 60 -6.26 14.80 1.78
N PHE A 61 -7.52 14.39 1.97
CA PHE A 61 -7.87 13.29 2.85
C PHE A 61 -7.35 11.93 2.37
N THR A 62 -7.35 11.70 1.05
CA THR A 62 -6.81 10.46 0.48
C THR A 62 -5.30 10.35 0.69
N ILE A 63 -4.56 11.43 0.46
CA ILE A 63 -3.12 11.49 0.68
C ILE A 63 -2.80 11.34 2.17
N SER A 64 -3.54 12.03 3.04
CA SER A 64 -3.37 11.92 4.50
C SER A 64 -3.57 10.47 4.98
N GLY A 65 -4.64 9.80 4.55
CA GLY A 65 -4.87 8.40 4.90
C GLY A 65 -3.83 7.43 4.32
N ALA A 66 -3.29 7.73 3.12
CA ALA A 66 -2.21 6.96 2.53
C ALA A 66 -0.89 7.13 3.31
N LEU A 67 -0.55 8.36 3.70
CA LEU A 67 0.62 8.66 4.52
C LEU A 67 0.55 7.96 5.87
N GLN A 68 -0.59 8.01 6.55
CA GLN A 68 -0.74 7.36 7.86
C GLN A 68 -0.49 5.85 7.78
N ARG A 69 -1.04 5.16 6.77
CA ARG A 69 -0.77 3.72 6.56
C ARG A 69 0.68 3.43 6.20
N PHE A 70 1.33 4.34 5.46
CA PHE A 70 2.74 4.22 5.15
C PHE A 70 3.60 4.37 6.40
N ASP A 71 3.32 5.36 7.24
CA ASP A 71 4.02 5.59 8.50
C ASP A 71 3.80 4.43 9.48
N ASP A 72 2.59 3.89 9.60
CA ASP A 72 2.31 2.69 10.41
C ASP A 72 3.17 1.50 9.98
N ARG A 73 3.25 1.25 8.66
CA ARG A 73 4.07 0.17 8.10
C ARG A 73 5.55 0.43 8.36
N ARG A 74 6.02 1.66 8.16
CA ARG A 74 7.41 2.07 8.41
C ARG A 74 7.78 1.89 9.89
N GLN A 75 6.89 2.27 10.80
CA GLN A 75 7.09 2.13 12.24
C GLN A 75 7.24 0.66 12.65
N LEU A 76 6.43 -0.24 12.08
CA LEU A 76 6.58 -1.69 12.31
C LEU A 76 7.95 -2.23 11.85
N VAL A 77 8.49 -1.73 10.73
CA VAL A 77 9.85 -2.11 10.27
C VAL A 77 10.91 -1.67 11.27
N ILE A 78 10.81 -0.43 11.76
CA ILE A 78 11.76 0.12 12.74
C ILE A 78 11.67 -0.68 14.05
N GLN A 79 10.47 -0.95 14.54
CA GLN A 79 10.26 -1.75 15.75
C GLN A 79 10.82 -3.16 15.62
N GLU A 80 10.64 -3.80 14.46
CA GLU A 80 11.20 -5.13 14.20
C GLU A 80 12.74 -5.09 14.24
N ALA A 81 13.34 -4.10 13.60
CA ALA A 81 14.79 -3.93 13.61
C ALA A 81 15.33 -3.70 15.03
N THR A 82 14.67 -2.85 15.83
CA THR A 82 15.05 -2.62 17.23
C THR A 82 14.91 -3.89 18.08
N ALA A 83 13.82 -4.64 17.92
CA ALA A 83 13.62 -5.90 18.62
C ALA A 83 14.65 -6.96 18.19
N ALA A 84 15.01 -7.00 16.90
CA ALA A 84 16.03 -7.90 16.37
C ALA A 84 17.41 -7.61 16.94
N THR A 85 17.82 -6.34 16.97
CA THR A 85 19.09 -5.92 17.59
C THR A 85 19.10 -6.28 19.07
N THR A 86 18.03 -5.94 19.81
CA THR A 86 17.93 -6.25 21.23
C THR A 86 18.04 -7.75 21.49
N ALA A 87 17.32 -8.58 20.73
CA ALA A 87 17.40 -10.03 20.85
C ALA A 87 18.81 -10.55 20.53
N TYR A 88 19.44 -10.04 19.47
CA TYR A 88 20.80 -10.42 19.08
C TYR A 88 21.84 -10.13 20.17
N ASP A 89 21.72 -8.98 20.84
CA ASP A 89 22.62 -8.60 21.93
C ASP A 89 22.40 -9.47 23.18
N ARG A 90 21.14 -9.83 23.49
CA ARG A 90 20.84 -10.73 24.62
C ARG A 90 21.34 -12.16 24.40
N LEU A 91 21.47 -12.62 23.16
CA LEU A 91 22.08 -13.92 22.85
C LEU A 91 23.56 -14.00 23.21
N ILE A 92 24.27 -12.86 23.33
CA ILE A 92 25.68 -12.82 23.76
C ILE A 92 25.81 -13.32 25.21
N LEU A 93 24.77 -13.18 26.03
CA LEU A 93 24.80 -13.53 27.46
C LEU A 93 24.98 -15.04 27.71
N PHE A 94 24.76 -15.90 26.72
CA PHE A 94 25.06 -17.32 26.80
C PHE A 94 26.57 -17.62 26.75
N GLY A 95 27.39 -16.66 26.30
CA GLY A 95 28.85 -16.82 26.21
C GLY A 95 29.33 -17.98 25.34
N GLY A 96 30.65 -18.08 25.19
CA GLY A 96 31.32 -19.23 24.56
C GLY A 96 30.84 -19.56 23.14
N ASP A 97 30.80 -20.86 22.85
CA ASP A 97 30.36 -21.39 21.56
C ASP A 97 28.83 -21.37 21.39
N ASP A 98 28.09 -21.44 22.50
CA ASP A 98 26.63 -21.40 22.50
C ASP A 98 26.11 -20.04 22.02
N ALA A 99 26.69 -18.93 22.49
CA ALA A 99 26.34 -17.59 21.99
C ALA A 99 26.57 -17.46 20.48
N ARG A 100 27.71 -17.96 19.97
CA ARG A 100 28.03 -17.92 18.53
C ARG A 100 27.05 -18.75 17.70
N SER A 101 26.72 -19.95 18.17
CA SER A 101 25.73 -20.83 17.54
C SER A 101 24.35 -20.18 17.46
N LEU A 102 23.88 -19.60 18.57
CA LEU A 102 22.58 -18.92 18.64
C LEU A 102 22.54 -17.66 17.76
N GLN A 103 23.60 -16.85 17.77
CA GLN A 103 23.71 -15.67 16.91
C GLN A 103 23.72 -16.02 15.42
N ASN A 104 24.37 -17.12 15.03
CA ASN A 104 24.37 -17.58 13.63
C ASN A 104 22.96 -18.01 13.19
N ARG A 105 22.23 -18.76 14.02
CA ARG A 105 20.82 -19.12 13.76
C ARG A 105 19.92 -17.89 13.64
N MET A 106 20.16 -16.88 14.48
CA MET A 106 19.44 -15.61 14.42
C MET A 106 19.75 -14.84 13.12
N LYS A 107 21.01 -14.82 12.66
CA LYS A 107 21.38 -14.24 11.36
C LYS A 107 20.73 -14.96 10.19
N GLU A 108 20.64 -16.28 10.22
CA GLU A 108 19.96 -17.07 9.19
C GLU A 108 18.46 -16.74 9.13
N TYR A 109 17.80 -16.64 10.29
CA TYR A 109 16.41 -16.21 10.39
C TYR A 109 16.21 -14.80 9.81
N LEU A 110 17.04 -13.83 10.20
CA LEU A 110 16.95 -12.45 9.71
C LEU A 110 17.26 -12.36 8.21
N ARG A 111 18.23 -13.12 7.70
CA ARG A 111 18.56 -13.14 6.26
C ARG A 111 17.37 -13.66 5.45
N ALA A 112 16.77 -14.77 5.86
CA ALA A 112 15.57 -15.30 5.20
C ALA A 112 14.41 -14.28 5.22
N ARG A 113 14.32 -13.46 6.27
CA ARG A 113 13.32 -12.41 6.41
C ARG A 113 13.59 -11.22 5.50
N ILE A 114 14.84 -10.80 5.36
CA ILE A 114 15.24 -9.75 4.42
C ILE A 114 14.99 -10.22 2.99
N ASP A 115 15.34 -11.47 2.66
CA ASP A 115 15.13 -12.04 1.33
C ASP A 115 13.65 -12.06 0.94
N LEU A 116 12.73 -12.31 1.89
CA LEU A 116 11.29 -12.21 1.67
C LEU A 116 10.86 -10.80 1.19
N TYR A 117 11.47 -9.73 1.73
CA TYR A 117 11.10 -8.35 1.41
C TYR A 117 11.95 -7.73 0.29
N ARG A 118 13.09 -8.33 -0.08
CA ARG A 118 14.02 -7.81 -1.10
C ARG A 118 13.70 -8.32 -2.51
N MET A 119 12.90 -9.37 -2.64
CA MET A 119 12.53 -9.89 -3.96
C MET A 119 11.69 -8.85 -4.72
N PRO A 120 12.07 -8.51 -5.96
CA PRO A 120 11.25 -7.64 -6.79
C PRO A 120 9.89 -8.29 -6.94
N HIS A 121 8.83 -7.56 -6.58
CA HIS A 121 7.47 -7.90 -7.00
C HIS A 121 7.43 -7.81 -8.52
N ASP A 122 7.93 -8.84 -9.20
CA ASP A 122 7.64 -9.05 -10.61
C ASP A 122 6.12 -9.12 -10.69
N PHE A 123 5.55 -8.11 -11.36
CA PHE A 123 4.14 -7.95 -11.68
C PHE A 123 3.60 -9.06 -12.60
N LEU A 124 4.11 -10.29 -12.48
CA LEU A 124 3.58 -11.48 -13.14
C LEU A 124 2.46 -12.05 -12.27
N LEU A 125 1.32 -11.42 -12.53
CA LEU A 125 0.01 -11.50 -11.92
C LEU A 125 -0.50 -12.94 -11.71
N LEU A 126 -1.06 -13.14 -10.51
CA LEU A 126 -1.90 -14.23 -10.03
C LEU A 126 -1.25 -15.53 -9.52
N LYS A 127 -0.34 -16.21 -10.23
CA LYS A 127 0.03 -17.59 -9.80
C LYS A 127 1.32 -17.72 -9.00
N ARG A 128 2.23 -16.75 -9.08
CA ARG A 128 3.54 -16.80 -8.39
C ARG A 128 3.50 -16.23 -6.97
N ALA A 129 2.60 -15.29 -6.68
CA ALA A 129 2.57 -14.63 -5.37
C ALA A 129 2.06 -15.54 -4.25
N GLU A 130 1.14 -16.48 -4.55
CA GLU A 130 0.53 -17.37 -3.56
C GLU A 130 1.41 -18.59 -3.22
N ASP A 131 1.98 -19.27 -4.21
CA ASP A 131 2.81 -20.47 -3.95
C ASP A 131 4.18 -20.12 -3.35
N PHE A 132 4.76 -18.98 -3.72
CA PHE A 132 6.05 -18.55 -3.19
C PHE A 132 5.93 -18.01 -1.76
N SER A 133 4.81 -17.36 -1.40
CA SER A 133 4.59 -16.90 -0.02
C SER A 133 4.54 -18.08 0.94
N ASN A 134 3.84 -19.16 0.58
CA ASN A 134 3.69 -20.35 1.41
C ASN A 134 5.03 -21.08 1.67
N LEU A 135 5.83 -21.30 0.63
CA LEU A 135 7.15 -21.93 0.77
C LEU A 135 8.12 -21.08 1.59
N GLN A 136 8.14 -19.77 1.40
CA GLN A 136 9.02 -18.87 2.17
C GLN A 136 8.55 -18.74 3.63
N GLN A 137 7.24 -18.69 3.85
CA GLN A 137 6.64 -18.64 5.19
C GLN A 137 6.94 -19.92 5.97
N SER A 138 6.84 -21.10 5.35
CA SER A 138 7.23 -22.37 5.99
C SER A 138 8.71 -22.39 6.38
N LYS A 139 9.61 -21.91 5.51
CA LYS A 139 11.04 -21.78 5.81
C LYS A 139 11.30 -20.85 6.99
N LEU A 140 10.62 -19.70 7.04
CA LEU A 140 10.70 -18.73 8.14
C LEU A 140 10.21 -19.33 9.47
N ILE A 141 9.09 -20.07 9.45
CA ILE A 141 8.58 -20.77 10.63
C ILE A 141 9.58 -21.83 11.11
N GLY A 142 10.17 -22.58 10.18
CA GLY A 142 11.22 -23.56 10.48
C GLY A 142 12.43 -22.93 11.20
N LEU A 143 12.99 -21.86 10.63
CA LEU A 143 14.13 -21.14 11.23
C LEU A 143 13.77 -20.52 12.59
N LYS A 144 12.57 -19.94 12.73
CA LYS A 144 12.06 -19.42 13.99
C LYS A 144 12.03 -20.51 15.07
N ASN A 145 11.48 -21.68 14.74
CA ASN A 145 11.36 -22.79 15.68
C ASN A 145 12.73 -23.39 16.05
N GLN A 146 13.65 -23.50 15.08
CA GLN A 146 15.02 -23.93 15.34
C GLN A 146 15.75 -22.99 16.31
N LEU A 147 15.63 -21.67 16.10
CA LEU A 147 16.20 -20.67 17.00
C LEU A 147 15.57 -20.75 18.39
N TRP A 148 14.24 -20.77 18.48
CA TRP A 148 13.53 -20.87 19.75
C TRP A 148 13.91 -22.12 20.55
N ASN A 149 13.90 -23.28 19.90
CA ASN A 149 14.23 -24.55 20.54
C ASN A 149 15.70 -24.58 21.00
N ALA A 150 16.62 -24.01 20.23
CA ALA A 150 18.03 -23.92 20.62
C ALA A 150 18.23 -23.07 21.89
N VAL A 151 17.53 -21.93 21.99
CA VAL A 151 17.61 -21.06 23.17
C VAL A 151 16.98 -21.75 24.38
N VAL A 152 15.79 -22.33 24.24
CA VAL A 152 15.11 -23.06 25.32
C VAL A 152 15.95 -24.25 25.80
N ALA A 153 16.62 -24.97 24.91
CA ALA A 153 17.48 -26.09 25.26
C ALA A 153 18.75 -25.66 26.03
N ALA A 154 19.23 -24.44 25.83
CA ALA A 154 20.38 -23.89 26.58
C ALA A 154 20.00 -23.40 27.99
N CYS A 155 18.73 -23.08 28.23
CA CYS A 155 18.25 -22.49 29.49
C CYS A 155 18.34 -23.33 30.77
N PRO A 156 18.29 -24.67 30.73
CA PRO A 156 18.47 -25.50 31.93
C PRO A 156 19.86 -25.36 32.56
N GLN A 157 20.86 -24.91 31.81
CA GLN A 157 22.22 -24.76 32.31
C GLN A 157 22.28 -23.70 33.44
N PRO A 158 22.87 -24.00 34.61
CA PRO A 158 22.87 -23.09 35.76
C PRO A 158 23.47 -21.71 35.46
N ASN A 159 24.49 -21.66 34.61
CA ASN A 159 25.21 -20.45 34.23
C ASN A 159 24.38 -19.51 33.33
N TYR A 160 23.30 -20.01 32.70
CA TYR A 160 22.53 -19.27 31.68
C TYR A 160 21.13 -18.86 32.16
N ARG A 161 20.73 -19.18 33.39
CA ARG A 161 19.43 -18.77 33.95
C ARG A 161 19.14 -17.27 33.84
N PRO A 162 20.04 -16.34 34.21
CA PRO A 162 19.79 -14.90 34.03
C PRO A 162 19.79 -14.48 32.56
N ALA A 163 20.60 -15.14 31.72
CA ALA A 163 20.61 -14.88 30.27
C ALA A 163 19.26 -15.26 29.63
N CYS A 164 18.68 -16.40 30.02
CA CYS A 164 17.39 -16.85 29.53
C CYS A 164 16.22 -15.95 29.92
N ALA A 165 16.23 -15.43 31.16
CA ALA A 165 15.23 -14.48 31.63
C ALA A 165 15.23 -13.18 30.78
N LEU A 166 16.35 -12.83 30.15
CA LEU A 166 16.48 -11.64 29.31
C LEU A 166 16.31 -11.93 27.80
N ALA A 167 16.78 -13.09 27.34
CA ALA A 167 16.79 -13.46 25.93
C ALA A 167 15.43 -13.96 25.43
N LEU A 168 14.72 -14.77 26.21
CA LEU A 168 13.43 -15.32 25.79
C LEU A 168 12.37 -14.22 25.56
N PRO A 169 12.20 -13.21 26.44
CA PRO A 169 11.28 -12.12 26.19
C PRO A 169 11.67 -11.27 24.97
N ALA A 170 12.97 -11.04 24.76
CA ALA A 170 13.47 -10.28 23.62
C ALA A 170 13.22 -11.00 22.28
N LEU A 171 13.38 -12.33 22.26
CA LEU A 171 13.03 -13.13 21.09
C LEU A 171 11.52 -13.18 20.85
N ASN A 172 10.72 -13.27 21.92
CA ASN A 172 9.28 -13.25 21.78
C ASN A 172 8.78 -11.90 21.24
N SER A 173 9.31 -10.78 21.73
CA SER A 173 8.93 -9.45 21.22
C SER A 173 9.29 -9.28 19.74
N LEU A 174 10.45 -9.77 19.31
CA LEU A 174 10.80 -9.84 17.89
C LEU A 174 9.77 -10.65 17.10
N PHE A 175 9.38 -11.84 17.56
CA PHE A 175 8.40 -12.69 16.89
C PHE A 175 6.99 -12.09 16.88
N ASP A 176 6.63 -11.29 17.88
CA ASP A 176 5.36 -10.56 17.94
C ASP A 176 5.31 -9.44 16.90
N VAL A 177 6.31 -8.56 16.87
CA VAL A 177 6.38 -7.48 15.86
C VAL A 177 6.47 -8.07 14.45
N ALA A 178 7.21 -9.17 14.31
CA ALA A 178 7.29 -9.97 13.10
C ALA A 178 5.93 -10.43 12.57
N ARG A 179 5.05 -10.91 13.45
CA ARG A 179 3.67 -11.32 13.12
C ARG A 179 2.79 -10.12 12.80
N GLN A 180 2.91 -9.03 13.56
CA GLN A 180 2.16 -7.80 13.30
C GLN A 180 2.47 -7.21 11.92
N ARG A 181 3.74 -7.20 11.52
CA ARG A 181 4.16 -6.75 10.18
C ARG A 181 3.59 -7.62 9.06
N ALA A 182 3.54 -8.94 9.25
CA ALA A 182 2.90 -9.86 8.29
C ALA A 182 1.38 -9.60 8.20
N ALA A 183 0.69 -9.51 9.34
CA ALA A 183 -0.74 -9.19 9.38
C ALA A 183 -1.07 -7.81 8.77
N ALA A 184 -0.17 -6.82 8.93
CA ALA A 184 -0.32 -5.51 8.32
C ALA A 184 -0.11 -5.52 6.78
N ALA A 185 0.63 -6.51 6.26
CA ALA A 185 0.81 -6.71 4.83
C ALA A 185 -0.41 -7.41 4.20
N GLU A 186 -1.05 -8.33 4.92
CA GLU A 186 -2.28 -9.03 4.51
C GLU A 186 -3.55 -8.17 4.58
N LYS A 187 -3.47 -6.97 5.16
CA LYS A 187 -4.57 -5.98 5.12
C LYS A 187 -4.75 -5.47 3.68
N HIS A 188 -5.48 -6.24 2.88
CA HIS A 188 -6.01 -5.80 1.61
C HIS A 188 -7.03 -4.68 1.86
N PRO A 189 -6.98 -3.55 1.13
CA PRO A 189 -8.06 -2.58 1.17
C PRO A 189 -9.36 -3.30 0.80
N PRO A 190 -10.44 -3.18 1.58
CA PRO A 190 -11.69 -3.85 1.28
C PRO A 190 -12.08 -3.53 -0.17
N GLN A 191 -12.35 -4.58 -0.96
CA GLN A 191 -12.60 -4.47 -2.40
C GLN A 191 -13.71 -3.44 -2.71
N ILE A 192 -14.61 -3.21 -1.75
CA ILE A 192 -15.65 -2.18 -1.75
C ILE A 192 -15.11 -0.77 -2.07
N ILE A 193 -13.90 -0.41 -1.61
CA ILE A 193 -13.30 0.91 -1.86
C ILE A 193 -12.90 1.04 -3.33
N PHE A 194 -12.42 -0.03 -3.95
CA PHE A 194 -12.10 -0.04 -5.38
C PHE A 194 -13.37 0.05 -6.24
N PHE A 195 -14.43 -0.69 -5.89
CA PHE A 195 -15.73 -0.57 -6.56
C PHE A 195 -16.36 0.82 -6.37
N MET A 196 -16.25 1.41 -5.17
CA MET A 196 -16.76 2.73 -4.87
C MET A 196 -15.97 3.84 -5.58
N LEU A 197 -14.63 3.76 -5.62
CA LEU A 197 -13.79 4.68 -6.38
C LEU A 197 -14.10 4.61 -7.88
N PHE A 198 -14.29 3.41 -8.42
CA PHE A 198 -14.71 3.25 -9.81
C PHE A 198 -16.08 3.90 -10.08
N GLY A 199 -17.05 3.72 -9.18
CA GLY A 199 -18.37 4.36 -9.26
C GLY A 199 -18.34 5.88 -9.12
N LEU A 200 -17.48 6.42 -8.24
CA LEU A 200 -17.30 7.85 -8.04
C LEU A 200 -16.60 8.51 -9.24
N VAL A 201 -15.56 7.87 -9.78
CA VAL A 201 -14.90 8.35 -11.02
C VAL A 201 -15.90 8.36 -12.17
N TRP A 202 -16.72 7.31 -12.31
CA TRP A 202 -17.78 7.26 -13.32
C TRP A 202 -18.79 8.41 -13.18
N ARG A 203 -19.26 8.69 -11.96
CA ARG A 203 -20.22 9.79 -11.69
C ARG A 203 -19.60 11.17 -11.83
N ALA A 204 -18.36 11.37 -11.36
CA ALA A 204 -17.65 12.62 -11.49
C ALA A 204 -17.36 12.95 -12.96
N HIS A 205 -16.99 11.96 -13.78
CA HIS A 205 -16.84 12.15 -15.22
C HIS A 205 -18.15 12.56 -15.90
N CYS A 206 -19.27 11.97 -15.49
CA CYS A 206 -20.60 12.30 -16.00
C CYS A 206 -21.03 13.72 -15.59
N TRP A 207 -20.64 14.17 -14.39
CA TRP A 207 -21.00 15.49 -13.86
C TRP A 207 -20.08 16.63 -14.36
N GLN A 208 -18.77 16.40 -14.44
CA GLN A 208 -17.81 17.35 -15.00
C GLN A 208 -18.12 17.66 -16.47
N ALA A 209 -18.55 16.65 -17.25
CA ALA A 209 -19.05 16.86 -18.61
C ALA A 209 -20.22 17.88 -18.63
N SER A 210 -21.18 17.73 -17.71
CA SER A 210 -22.33 18.63 -17.59
C SER A 210 -22.00 20.04 -17.08
N ALA A 211 -20.87 20.24 -16.39
CA ALA A 211 -20.43 21.53 -15.86
C ALA A 211 -19.56 22.29 -16.87
N TRP A 212 -18.65 21.60 -17.58
CA TRP A 212 -17.72 22.22 -18.52
C TRP A 212 -18.40 22.76 -19.79
N GLN A 213 -19.47 22.12 -20.26
CA GLN A 213 -20.32 22.66 -21.33
C GLN A 213 -20.94 23.99 -20.95
N ARG A 214 -21.28 24.10 -19.68
CA ARG A 214 -22.04 25.17 -19.10
C ARG A 214 -21.10 26.42 -18.92
N ALA A 215 -19.80 26.22 -18.61
CA ALA A 215 -18.82 27.31 -18.42
C ALA A 215 -18.38 27.94 -19.74
N ARG A 216 -18.35 27.14 -20.81
CA ARG A 216 -18.01 27.59 -22.15
C ARG A 216 -19.08 28.50 -22.76
N ASP A 217 -20.34 28.35 -22.35
CA ASP A 217 -21.45 29.20 -22.78
C ASP A 217 -21.45 30.59 -22.11
N VAL A 218 -20.75 30.78 -20.97
CA VAL A 218 -20.57 32.10 -20.31
C VAL A 218 -19.50 32.95 -21.00
N ALA A 219 -18.41 32.32 -21.45
CA ALA A 219 -17.19 33.00 -21.88
C ALA A 219 -17.23 33.55 -23.33
N GLY A 220 -18.32 33.33 -24.09
CA GLY A 220 -18.55 34.00 -25.37
C GLY A 220 -17.55 33.69 -26.50
N TYR A 221 -16.63 32.74 -26.35
CA TYR A 221 -15.71 32.37 -27.43
C TYR A 221 -16.40 31.43 -28.42
N THR A 222 -16.75 31.97 -29.58
CA THR A 222 -17.23 31.24 -30.76
C THR A 222 -16.07 31.11 -31.75
N TRP A 223 -15.62 29.87 -31.97
CA TRP A 223 -14.97 29.45 -33.21
C TRP A 223 -15.77 28.26 -33.74
#